data_AF-A0A523RXB5-F1
#
_entry.id   AF-A0A523RXB5-F1
#
_cell.length_a   1.000
_cell.length_b   1.000
_cell.length_c   1.000
_cell.angle_alpha   90.00
_cell.angle_beta   90.00
_cell.angle_gamma   90.00
#
_symmetry.space_group_name_H-M   'P 1'
#
loop_
_entity.id
_entity.type
_entity.pdbx_description
1 polymer ?
#
loop_
_entity_poly.entity_id
_entity_poly.type
_entity_poly.pdbx_seq_one_letter_code
_entity_poly.pdbx_strand_id
1 'polypeptide(L)'
;MRKKDQKKGITDDTIKEIYTVSILLKRINEEYEKRQKEVEIQDRANAEKLIVAEKEERRLIAEISEAKGIVGKMIADFGKIEADVEIAESKKIEENVVREADVKSGKVSLGEFREKGKYDAKIAEESLARSVQELEISLGVVRSKNLEILRLQDKLGTCRNVLRGLHIQPGIITRDLFKTLYEFSDDQVAGFSNELESLRTEWNQTKQDILLAQGKSLAGRHVWTSLNMAEARARQFSPLLPISCIEKLKSELAKYEGSDGISITLYVNQKDIEITSIMPRRSGAIQITQLKEMPGAKFTRAKAGK
;
A
#
# COMPACT_ATOMS: atom_id res chain seq x y z
N MET A 1 31.71 10.70 -90.09
CA MET A 1 31.91 10.16 -88.72
C MET A 1 30.57 10.13 -87.99
N ARG A 2 29.94 8.95 -87.82
CA ARG A 2 28.78 8.80 -86.92
C ARG A 2 29.21 7.92 -85.76
N LYS A 3 29.14 8.45 -84.53
CA LYS A 3 29.33 7.70 -83.29
C LYS A 3 28.24 6.62 -83.26
N LYS A 4 28.64 5.34 -83.31
CA LYS A 4 27.74 4.23 -83.06
C LYS A 4 27.54 4.14 -81.54
N ASP A 5 26.32 4.40 -81.10
CA ASP A 5 25.88 4.12 -79.74
C ASP A 5 26.11 2.64 -79.45
N GLN A 6 27.02 2.34 -78.52
CA GLN A 6 27.13 1.01 -77.93
C GLN A 6 25.89 0.78 -77.07
N LYS A 7 24.85 0.18 -77.66
CA LYS A 7 23.83 -0.54 -76.87
C LYS A 7 24.54 -1.74 -76.24
N LYS A 8 24.99 -1.59 -74.99
CA LYS A 8 25.39 -2.73 -74.16
C LYS A 8 24.15 -3.63 -74.02
N GLY A 9 24.17 -4.76 -74.72
CA GLY A 9 23.14 -5.78 -74.59
C GLY A 9 23.12 -6.30 -73.16
N ILE A 10 21.92 -6.46 -72.59
CA ILE A 10 21.73 -7.13 -71.31
C ILE A 10 22.19 -8.58 -71.50
N THR A 11 23.17 -9.03 -70.71
CA THR A 11 23.67 -10.41 -70.80
C THR A 11 22.73 -11.37 -70.07
N ASP A 12 22.69 -12.64 -70.47
CA ASP A 12 21.84 -13.66 -69.83
C ASP A 12 22.11 -13.80 -68.32
N ASP A 13 23.34 -13.54 -67.89
CA ASP A 13 23.70 -13.52 -66.47
C ASP A 13 23.09 -12.32 -65.74
N THR A 14 23.05 -11.14 -66.38
CA THR A 14 22.32 -9.97 -65.86
C THR A 14 20.81 -10.22 -65.78
N ILE A 15 20.23 -10.97 -66.72
CA ILE A 15 18.80 -11.35 -66.67
C ILE A 15 18.53 -12.30 -65.50
N LYS A 16 19.40 -13.29 -65.26
CA LYS A 16 19.30 -14.22 -64.11
C LYS A 16 19.46 -13.52 -62.76
N GLU A 17 20.39 -12.57 -62.66
CA GLU A 17 20.59 -11.75 -61.46
C GLU A 17 19.35 -10.90 -61.17
N ILE A 18 18.80 -10.20 -62.17
CA ILE A 18 17.56 -9.41 -62.02
C ILE A 18 16.40 -10.31 -61.56
N TYR A 19 16.26 -11.50 -62.14
CA TYR A 19 15.21 -12.44 -61.76
C TYR A 19 15.36 -12.92 -60.31
N THR A 20 16.58 -13.20 -59.88
CA THR A 20 16.88 -13.62 -58.49
C THR A 20 16.63 -12.51 -57.49
N VAL A 21 17.02 -11.27 -57.80
CA VAL A 21 16.72 -10.08 -56.98
C VAL A 21 15.22 -9.84 -56.90
N SER A 22 14.48 -10.00 -58.00
CA SER A 22 13.02 -9.85 -58.01
C SER A 22 12.31 -10.89 -57.13
N ILE A 23 12.80 -12.13 -57.11
CA ILE A 23 12.27 -13.19 -56.23
C ILE A 23 12.54 -12.86 -54.77
N LEU A 24 13.76 -12.40 -54.44
CA LEU A 24 14.13 -12.00 -53.09
C LEU A 24 13.30 -10.82 -52.58
N LEU A 25 13.10 -9.78 -53.40
CA LEU A 25 12.27 -8.63 -53.06
C LEU A 25 10.81 -9.04 -52.81
N LYS A 26 10.26 -9.94 -53.63
CA LYS A 26 8.90 -10.45 -53.43
C LYS A 26 8.78 -11.20 -52.09
N ARG A 27 9.76 -12.05 -51.75
CA ARG A 27 9.80 -12.79 -50.48
C ARG A 27 9.92 -11.86 -49.27
N ILE A 28 10.76 -10.81 -49.37
CA ILE A 28 10.89 -9.79 -48.33
C ILE A 28 9.56 -9.03 -48.15
N ASN A 29 8.88 -8.68 -49.25
CA ASN A 29 7.60 -7.99 -49.19
C ASN A 29 6.50 -8.87 -48.57
N GLU A 30 6.44 -10.16 -48.92
CA GLU A 30 5.53 -11.13 -48.31
C GLU A 30 5.79 -11.31 -46.80
N GLU A 31 7.06 -11.36 -46.40
CA GLU A 31 7.44 -11.43 -44.98
C GLU A 31 7.10 -10.14 -44.22
N TYR A 32 7.28 -8.99 -44.85
CA TYR A 32 6.89 -7.69 -44.31
C TYR A 32 5.36 -7.59 -44.11
N GLU A 33 4.57 -7.93 -45.14
CA GLU A 33 3.10 -7.96 -45.04
C GLU A 33 2.61 -8.93 -43.96
N LYS A 34 3.27 -10.09 -43.82
CA LYS A 34 2.94 -11.05 -42.76
C LYS A 34 3.21 -10.47 -41.38
N ARG A 35 4.39 -9.88 -41.16
CA ARG A 35 4.73 -9.22 -39.89
C ARG A 35 3.80 -8.05 -39.58
N GLN A 36 3.41 -7.28 -40.58
CA GLN A 36 2.46 -6.18 -40.41
C GLN A 36 1.09 -6.68 -39.91
N LYS A 37 0.55 -7.74 -40.51
CA LYS A 37 -0.70 -8.37 -40.05
C LYS A 37 -0.57 -8.95 -38.64
N GLU A 38 0.56 -9.57 -38.30
CA GLU A 38 0.81 -10.09 -36.95
C GLU A 38 0.81 -8.95 -35.91
N VAL A 39 1.42 -7.81 -36.24
CA VAL A 39 1.40 -6.63 -35.37
C VAL A 39 0.01 -6.03 -35.23
N GLU A 40 -0.77 -5.92 -36.31
CA GLU A 40 -2.16 -5.42 -36.24
C GLU A 40 -3.06 -6.30 -35.36
N ILE A 41 -2.90 -7.62 -35.41
CA ILE A 41 -3.61 -8.56 -34.53
C ILE A 41 -3.19 -8.35 -33.08
N GLN A 42 -1.89 -8.24 -32.83
CA GLN A 42 -1.35 -7.99 -31.48
C GLN A 42 -1.83 -6.63 -30.93
N ASP A 43 -1.92 -5.61 -31.77
CA ASP A 43 -2.42 -4.28 -31.40
C ASP A 43 -3.88 -4.29 -30.98
N ARG A 44 -4.74 -4.98 -31.74
CA ARG A 44 -6.16 -5.14 -31.34
C ARG A 44 -6.27 -5.87 -30.01
N ALA A 45 -5.51 -6.96 -29.84
CA ALA A 45 -5.49 -7.70 -28.58
C ALA A 45 -4.98 -6.86 -27.40
N ASN A 46 -3.99 -5.99 -27.62
CA ASN A 46 -3.48 -5.07 -26.60
C ASN A 46 -4.50 -3.96 -26.28
N ALA A 47 -5.18 -3.40 -27.28
CA ALA A 47 -6.23 -2.40 -27.08
C ALA A 47 -7.41 -2.97 -26.26
N GLU A 48 -7.84 -4.21 -26.56
CA GLU A 48 -8.87 -4.89 -25.78
C GLU A 48 -8.42 -5.12 -24.33
N LYS A 49 -7.19 -5.57 -24.12
CA LYS A 49 -6.61 -5.75 -22.78
C LYS A 49 -6.51 -4.43 -22.01
N LEU A 50 -6.19 -3.33 -22.69
CA LEU A 50 -6.12 -2.00 -22.10
C LEU A 50 -7.49 -1.59 -21.55
N ILE A 51 -8.53 -1.68 -22.38
CA ILE A 51 -9.90 -1.32 -21.98
C ILE A 51 -10.38 -2.18 -20.80
N VAL A 52 -10.09 -3.48 -20.81
CA VAL A 52 -10.45 -4.38 -19.70
C VAL A 52 -9.71 -4.01 -18.43
N ALA A 53 -8.40 -3.76 -18.51
CA ALA A 53 -7.60 -3.39 -17.36
C ALA A 53 -7.98 -2.01 -16.78
N GLU A 54 -8.31 -1.02 -17.62
CA GLU A 54 -8.78 0.30 -17.16
C GLU A 54 -10.13 0.20 -16.44
N LYS A 55 -11.05 -0.62 -16.96
CA LYS A 55 -12.34 -0.89 -16.29
C LYS A 55 -12.12 -1.56 -14.93
N GLU A 56 -11.22 -2.52 -14.87
CA GLU A 56 -10.86 -3.22 -13.64
C GLU A 56 -10.21 -2.27 -12.63
N GLU A 57 -9.32 -1.36 -13.07
CA GLU A 57 -8.72 -0.35 -12.19
C GLU A 57 -9.78 0.53 -11.53
N ARG A 58 -10.72 1.07 -12.34
CA ARG A 58 -11.82 1.90 -11.82
C ARG A 58 -12.70 1.14 -10.84
N ARG A 59 -13.00 -0.13 -11.14
CA ARG A 59 -13.77 -1.02 -10.26
C ARG A 59 -13.06 -1.22 -8.92
N LEU A 60 -11.77 -1.54 -8.94
CA LEU A 60 -10.96 -1.75 -7.73
C LEU A 60 -10.85 -0.47 -6.89
N ILE A 61 -10.69 0.70 -7.52
CA ILE A 61 -10.68 1.99 -6.81
C ILE A 61 -12.01 2.23 -6.08
N ALA A 62 -13.14 1.99 -6.75
CA ALA A 62 -14.46 2.13 -6.15
C ALA A 62 -14.67 1.14 -4.99
N GLU A 63 -14.31 -0.13 -5.18
CA GLU A 63 -14.42 -1.18 -4.16
C GLU A 63 -13.56 -0.87 -2.92
N ILE A 64 -12.32 -0.37 -3.12
CA ILE A 64 -11.45 0.08 -2.02
C ILE A 64 -12.09 1.25 -1.28
N SER A 65 -12.67 2.21 -2.00
CA SER A 65 -13.32 3.37 -1.38
C SER A 65 -14.53 2.96 -0.54
N GLU A 66 -15.37 2.06 -1.06
CA GLU A 66 -16.53 1.51 -0.34
C GLU A 66 -16.09 0.74 0.90
N ALA A 67 -15.11 -0.16 0.76
CA ALA A 67 -14.58 -0.94 1.87
C ALA A 67 -14.00 -0.05 2.97
N LYS A 68 -13.26 1.01 2.61
CA LYS A 68 -12.78 2.03 3.57
C LYS A 68 -13.93 2.74 4.27
N GLY A 69 -15.02 3.05 3.56
CA GLY A 69 -16.22 3.65 4.15
C GLY A 69 -16.89 2.74 5.18
N ILE A 70 -16.99 1.43 4.88
CA ILE A 70 -17.54 0.43 5.81
C ILE A 70 -16.65 0.31 7.04
N VAL A 71 -15.33 0.17 6.86
CA VAL A 71 -14.38 0.10 7.97
C VAL A 71 -14.42 1.36 8.82
N GLY A 72 -14.56 2.54 8.22
CA GLY A 72 -14.71 3.80 8.96
C GLY A 72 -15.91 3.79 9.90
N LYS A 73 -17.05 3.22 9.48
CA LYS A 73 -18.22 3.03 10.35
C LYS A 73 -17.94 2.03 11.48
N MET A 74 -17.30 0.90 11.16
CA MET A 74 -16.94 -0.09 12.17
C MET A 74 -15.98 0.45 13.24
N ILE A 75 -15.02 1.30 12.85
CA ILE A 75 -14.12 1.99 13.79
C ILE A 75 -14.91 2.95 14.70
N ALA A 76 -15.90 3.67 14.14
CA ALA A 76 -16.74 4.54 14.95
C ALA A 76 -17.60 3.74 15.94
N ASP A 77 -18.14 2.60 15.52
CA ASP A 77 -18.92 1.72 16.41
C ASP A 77 -18.03 1.06 17.48
N PHE A 78 -16.80 0.66 17.13
CA PHE A 78 -15.79 0.22 18.10
C PHE A 78 -15.53 1.29 19.17
N GLY A 79 -15.37 2.56 18.76
CA GLY A 79 -15.15 3.67 19.70
C GLY A 79 -16.33 3.89 20.66
N LYS A 80 -17.57 3.59 20.25
CA LYS A 80 -18.74 3.63 21.14
C LYS A 80 -18.67 2.50 22.18
N ILE A 81 -18.37 1.27 21.73
CA ILE A 81 -18.23 0.11 22.62
C ILE A 81 -17.10 0.35 23.63
N GLU A 82 -15.97 0.92 23.19
CA GLU A 82 -14.84 1.28 24.06
C GLU A 82 -15.26 2.30 25.14
N ALA A 83 -15.99 3.35 24.77
CA ALA A 83 -16.53 4.31 25.73
C ALA A 83 -17.55 3.68 26.70
N ASP A 84 -18.41 2.78 26.22
CA ASP A 84 -19.39 2.07 27.06
C ASP A 84 -18.69 1.16 28.08
N VAL A 85 -17.58 0.51 27.70
CA VAL A 85 -16.72 -0.27 28.61
C VAL A 85 -16.12 0.63 29.69
N GLU A 86 -15.54 1.77 29.32
CA GLU A 86 -14.97 2.72 30.29
C GLU A 86 -16.02 3.25 31.29
N ILE A 87 -17.23 3.53 30.81
CA ILE A 87 -18.36 3.93 31.66
C ILE A 87 -18.78 2.79 32.59
N ALA A 88 -18.85 1.55 32.09
CA ALA A 88 -19.19 0.38 32.89
C ALA A 88 -18.13 0.11 33.97
N GLU A 89 -16.84 0.25 33.65
CA GLU A 89 -15.74 0.16 34.62
C GLU A 89 -15.84 1.27 35.69
N SER A 90 -16.11 2.51 35.27
CA SER A 90 -16.27 3.65 36.18
C SER A 90 -17.47 3.46 37.11
N LYS A 91 -18.61 2.99 36.58
CA LYS A 91 -19.79 2.64 37.39
C LYS A 91 -19.52 1.49 38.34
N LYS A 92 -18.75 0.48 37.94
CA LYS A 92 -18.30 -0.58 38.86
C LYS A 92 -17.45 -0.03 40.00
N ILE A 93 -16.63 1.00 39.74
CA ILE A 93 -15.85 1.69 40.78
C ILE A 93 -16.76 2.52 41.69
N GLU A 94 -17.81 3.16 41.16
CA GLU A 94 -18.75 4.00 41.93
C GLU A 94 -19.80 3.21 42.72
N GLU A 95 -20.44 2.18 42.13
CA GLU A 95 -21.50 1.35 42.73
C GLU A 95 -20.97 0.35 43.76
N ASN A 96 -19.70 -0.08 43.66
CA ASN A 96 -19.08 -0.92 44.69
C ASN A 96 -18.70 -0.15 45.96
N VAL A 97 -18.95 1.16 46.04
CA VAL A 97 -18.72 1.93 47.27
C VAL A 97 -20.03 2.10 48.03
N VAL A 98 -20.54 1.02 48.63
CA VAL A 98 -21.24 1.22 49.90
C VAL A 98 -20.15 1.72 50.86
N ARG A 99 -20.25 2.99 51.28
CA ARG A 99 -19.16 3.60 52.05
C ARG A 99 -19.16 2.98 53.43
N GLU A 100 -17.97 2.74 53.97
CA GLU A 100 -17.82 2.31 55.36
C GLU A 100 -18.53 3.28 56.34
N ALA A 101 -18.70 4.55 55.92
CA ALA A 101 -19.49 5.58 56.60
C ALA A 101 -21.00 5.28 56.67
N ASP A 102 -21.59 4.61 55.68
CA ASP A 102 -23.01 4.24 55.67
C ASP A 102 -23.30 3.04 56.60
N VAL A 103 -22.30 2.17 56.78
CA VAL A 103 -22.31 1.10 57.79
C VAL A 103 -22.08 1.68 59.19
N LYS A 104 -21.10 2.59 59.35
CA LYS A 104 -20.80 3.27 60.61
C LYS A 104 -21.93 4.18 61.09
N SER A 105 -22.72 4.74 60.20
CA SER A 105 -23.91 5.56 60.52
C SER A 105 -25.17 4.74 60.76
N GLY A 106 -25.12 3.40 60.63
CA GLY A 106 -26.25 2.51 60.86
C GLY A 106 -27.35 2.56 59.80
N LYS A 107 -27.11 3.25 58.68
CA LYS A 107 -28.05 3.34 57.55
C LYS A 107 -28.23 2.01 56.80
N VAL A 108 -27.22 1.15 56.85
CA VAL A 108 -27.22 -0.16 56.18
C VAL A 108 -26.65 -1.20 57.15
N SER A 109 -27.30 -2.36 57.28
CA SER A 109 -26.78 -3.43 58.12
C SER A 109 -25.51 -4.06 57.52
N LEU A 110 -24.64 -4.60 58.38
CA LEU A 110 -23.40 -5.26 57.97
C LEU A 110 -23.65 -6.53 57.13
N GLY A 111 -24.83 -7.15 57.30
CA GLY A 111 -25.30 -8.27 56.48
C GLY A 111 -25.76 -7.84 55.09
N GLU A 112 -26.60 -6.81 55.00
CA GLU A 112 -27.06 -6.27 53.70
C GLU A 112 -25.92 -5.66 52.88
N PHE A 113 -24.94 -5.03 53.54
CA PHE A 113 -23.71 -4.54 52.90
C PHE A 113 -22.94 -5.67 52.20
N ARG A 114 -22.82 -6.82 52.88
CA ARG A 114 -22.07 -7.98 52.38
C ARG A 114 -22.82 -8.75 51.30
N GLU A 115 -24.14 -8.82 51.35
CA GLU A 115 -24.93 -9.53 50.34
C GLU A 115 -25.17 -8.69 49.08
N LYS A 116 -25.60 -7.43 49.21
CA LYS A 116 -25.78 -6.53 48.05
C LYS A 116 -24.46 -6.27 47.34
N GLY A 117 -23.40 -5.97 48.10
CA GLY A 117 -22.07 -5.75 47.52
C GLY A 117 -21.50 -6.98 46.77
N LYS A 118 -21.87 -8.21 47.14
CA LYS A 118 -21.45 -9.42 46.39
C LYS A 118 -22.27 -9.66 45.12
N TYR A 119 -23.58 -9.39 45.16
CA TYR A 119 -24.47 -9.61 44.02
C TYR A 119 -24.22 -8.58 42.92
N ASP A 120 -24.12 -7.30 43.28
CA ASP A 120 -23.87 -6.20 42.35
C ASP A 120 -22.45 -6.29 41.76
N ALA A 121 -21.45 -6.67 42.55
CA ALA A 121 -20.09 -6.92 42.06
C ALA A 121 -20.05 -8.04 41.01
N LYS A 122 -20.82 -9.13 41.22
CA LYS A 122 -20.87 -10.27 40.29
C LYS A 122 -21.55 -9.91 38.97
N ILE A 123 -22.66 -9.16 39.01
CA ILE A 123 -23.34 -8.67 37.80
C ILE A 123 -22.43 -7.70 37.03
N ALA A 124 -21.76 -6.78 37.72
CA ALA A 124 -20.82 -5.85 37.09
C ALA A 124 -19.60 -6.56 36.50
N GLU A 125 -19.10 -7.63 37.14
CA GLU A 125 -18.02 -8.46 36.60
C GLU A 125 -18.45 -9.25 35.36
N GLU A 126 -19.64 -9.86 35.37
CA GLU A 126 -20.21 -10.56 34.21
C GLU A 126 -20.50 -9.60 33.04
N SER A 127 -21.00 -8.39 33.33
CA SER A 127 -21.25 -7.36 32.32
C SER A 127 -19.95 -6.86 31.69
N LEU A 128 -18.93 -6.57 32.52
CA LEU A 128 -17.62 -6.12 32.04
C LEU A 128 -16.95 -7.19 31.16
N ALA A 129 -17.00 -8.46 31.59
CA ALA A 129 -16.44 -9.56 30.81
C ALA A 129 -17.09 -9.69 29.42
N ARG A 130 -18.41 -9.50 29.32
CA ARG A 130 -19.12 -9.49 28.03
C ARG A 130 -18.69 -8.33 27.13
N SER A 131 -18.60 -7.12 27.68
CA SER A 131 -18.23 -5.94 26.90
C SER A 131 -16.77 -5.97 26.43
N VAL A 132 -15.85 -6.49 27.25
CA VAL A 132 -14.45 -6.73 26.84
C VAL A 132 -14.39 -7.75 25.69
N GLN A 133 -15.15 -8.85 25.79
CA GLN A 133 -15.22 -9.86 24.74
C GLN A 133 -15.79 -9.28 23.43
N GLU A 134 -16.82 -8.44 23.52
CA GLU A 134 -17.41 -7.76 22.36
C GLU A 134 -16.41 -6.80 21.69
N LEU A 135 -15.61 -6.09 22.50
CA LEU A 135 -14.55 -5.20 22.02
C LEU A 135 -13.45 -5.97 21.29
N GLU A 136 -12.99 -7.11 21.83
CA GLU A 136 -12.02 -7.97 21.16
C GLU A 136 -12.53 -8.52 19.82
N ILE A 137 -13.80 -8.98 19.78
CA ILE A 137 -14.43 -9.48 18.55
C ILE A 137 -14.52 -8.36 17.52
N SER A 138 -15.01 -7.18 17.92
CA SER A 138 -15.16 -6.01 17.05
C SER A 138 -13.81 -5.58 16.46
N LEU A 139 -12.77 -5.52 17.29
CA LEU A 139 -11.40 -5.25 16.85
C LEU A 139 -10.91 -6.28 15.84
N GLY A 140 -11.15 -7.58 16.10
CA GLY A 140 -10.81 -8.66 15.18
C GLY A 140 -11.48 -8.52 13.80
N VAL A 141 -12.76 -8.15 13.77
CA VAL A 141 -13.53 -7.91 12.54
C VAL A 141 -12.97 -6.72 11.77
N VAL A 142 -12.74 -5.57 12.43
CA VAL A 142 -12.18 -4.37 11.80
C VAL A 142 -10.83 -4.68 11.16
N ARG A 143 -9.95 -5.38 11.89
CA ARG A 143 -8.62 -5.76 11.41
C ARG A 143 -8.68 -6.72 10.22
N SER A 144 -9.59 -7.68 10.25
CA SER A 144 -9.85 -8.58 9.12
C SER A 144 -10.28 -7.81 7.86
N LYS A 145 -11.18 -6.83 8.01
CA LYS A 145 -11.59 -5.96 6.90
C LYS A 145 -10.47 -5.04 6.40
N ASN A 146 -9.61 -4.54 7.28
CA ASN A 146 -8.40 -3.84 6.85
C ASN A 146 -7.44 -4.74 6.06
N LEU A 147 -7.33 -6.03 6.38
CA LEU A 147 -6.56 -6.98 5.57
C LEU A 147 -7.20 -7.22 4.19
N GLU A 148 -8.53 -7.27 4.10
CA GLU A 148 -9.23 -7.33 2.80
C GLU A 148 -8.92 -6.08 1.94
N ILE A 149 -8.91 -4.89 2.53
CA ILE A 149 -8.52 -3.65 1.84
C ILE A 149 -7.08 -3.74 1.31
N LEU A 150 -6.13 -4.21 2.12
CA LEU A 150 -4.74 -4.40 1.66
C LEU A 150 -4.68 -5.36 0.45
N ARG A 151 -5.46 -6.46 0.46
CA ARG A 151 -5.54 -7.39 -0.68
C ARG A 151 -6.13 -6.75 -1.93
N LEU A 152 -7.13 -5.87 -1.79
CA LEU A 152 -7.65 -5.10 -2.92
C LEU A 152 -6.60 -4.12 -3.47
N GLN A 153 -5.80 -3.50 -2.59
CA GLN A 153 -4.70 -2.63 -3.00
C GLN A 153 -3.58 -3.38 -3.75
N ASP A 154 -3.26 -4.61 -3.36
CA ASP A 154 -2.31 -5.46 -4.11
C ASP A 154 -2.86 -5.84 -5.50
N LYS A 155 -4.17 -6.14 -5.60
CA LYS A 155 -4.83 -6.34 -6.90
C LYS A 155 -4.77 -5.09 -7.77
N LEU A 156 -5.01 -3.91 -7.19
CA LEU A 156 -4.91 -2.62 -7.89
C LEU A 156 -3.47 -2.38 -8.39
N GLY A 157 -2.47 -2.63 -7.55
CA GLY A 157 -1.06 -2.53 -7.94
C GLY A 157 -0.69 -3.48 -9.08
N THR A 158 -1.22 -4.70 -9.05
CA THR A 158 -1.06 -5.67 -10.16
C THR A 158 -1.70 -5.18 -11.45
N CYS A 159 -2.94 -4.68 -11.37
CA CYS A 159 -3.66 -4.11 -12.51
C CYS A 159 -2.91 -2.92 -13.14
N ARG A 160 -2.43 -1.99 -12.30
CA ARG A 160 -1.60 -0.84 -12.74
C ARG A 160 -0.31 -1.26 -13.41
N ASN A 161 0.34 -2.32 -12.93
CA ASN A 161 1.55 -2.84 -13.57
C ASN A 161 1.26 -3.49 -14.95
N VAL A 162 0.09 -4.10 -15.12
CA VAL A 162 -0.37 -4.59 -16.43
C VAL A 162 -0.66 -3.43 -17.38
N LEU A 163 -1.41 -2.42 -16.93
CA LEU A 163 -1.68 -1.20 -17.70
C LEU A 163 -0.38 -0.54 -18.16
N ARG A 164 0.61 -0.41 -17.26
CA ARG A 164 1.94 0.09 -17.61
C ARG A 164 2.60 -0.74 -18.72
N GLY A 165 2.59 -2.06 -18.62
CA GLY A 165 3.19 -2.94 -19.64
C GLY A 165 2.58 -2.71 -21.02
N LEU A 166 1.27 -2.48 -21.08
CA LEU A 166 0.55 -2.16 -22.31
C LEU A 166 0.87 -0.75 -22.85
N HIS A 167 1.09 0.23 -21.97
CA HIS A 167 1.46 1.60 -22.35
C HIS A 167 2.92 1.75 -22.84
N ILE A 168 3.87 0.96 -22.33
CA ILE A 168 5.31 1.06 -22.69
C ILE A 168 5.63 0.33 -24.00
N GLN A 169 4.87 -0.69 -24.38
CA GLN A 169 5.02 -1.40 -25.65
C GLN A 169 3.80 -1.18 -26.57
N PRO A 170 3.55 0.06 -27.02
CA PRO A 170 2.53 0.27 -28.04
C PRO A 170 3.01 -0.41 -29.34
N GLY A 171 2.20 -1.28 -29.93
CA GLY A 171 2.48 -1.71 -31.31
C GLY A 171 2.09 -0.61 -32.30
N ILE A 172 2.14 -0.88 -33.59
CA ILE A 172 2.13 0.15 -34.66
C ILE A 172 0.87 1.04 -34.60
N ILE A 173 -0.31 0.46 -34.35
CA ILE A 173 -1.58 1.21 -34.26
C ILE A 173 -1.63 2.06 -32.98
N THR A 174 -1.19 1.51 -31.85
CA THR A 174 -1.14 2.28 -30.59
C THR A 174 -0.11 3.42 -30.71
N ARG A 175 1.00 3.18 -31.41
CA ARG A 175 2.06 4.18 -31.66
C ARG A 175 1.58 5.35 -32.54
N ASP A 176 0.64 5.11 -33.45
CA ASP A 176 -0.04 6.17 -34.23
C ASP A 176 -1.09 6.93 -33.38
N LEU A 177 -1.75 6.27 -32.42
CA LEU A 177 -2.58 6.95 -31.42
C LEU A 177 -1.73 7.81 -30.45
N PHE A 178 -0.52 7.34 -30.20
CA PHE A 178 0.51 7.95 -29.37
C PHE A 178 1.56 8.71 -30.19
N LYS A 179 1.27 9.13 -31.43
CA LYS A 179 2.25 9.87 -32.28
C LYS A 179 2.71 11.20 -31.65
N THR A 180 1.95 11.70 -30.68
CA THR A 180 2.27 12.79 -29.75
C THR A 180 3.32 12.43 -28.69
N LEU A 181 3.73 11.16 -28.51
CA LEU A 181 4.78 10.77 -27.55
C LEU A 181 6.17 11.28 -27.94
N TYR A 182 6.42 11.65 -29.20
CA TYR A 182 7.66 12.32 -29.59
C TYR A 182 7.74 13.76 -29.04
N GLU A 183 6.64 14.29 -28.49
CA GLU A 183 6.55 15.60 -27.86
C GLU A 183 6.71 15.54 -26.33
N PHE A 184 6.91 14.36 -25.75
CA PHE A 184 7.20 14.28 -24.31
C PHE A 184 8.58 14.86 -24.04
N SER A 185 8.62 16.01 -23.35
CA SER A 185 9.88 16.58 -22.88
C SER A 185 10.57 15.63 -21.90
N ASP A 186 11.89 15.71 -21.78
CA ASP A 186 12.66 14.93 -20.80
C ASP A 186 12.08 15.03 -19.38
N ASP A 187 11.50 16.20 -19.04
CA ASP A 187 10.82 16.43 -17.76
C ASP A 187 9.54 15.61 -17.59
N GLN A 188 8.76 15.41 -18.66
CA GLN A 188 7.54 14.58 -18.62
C GLN A 188 7.90 13.08 -18.53
N VAL A 189 8.99 12.66 -19.18
CA VAL A 189 9.52 11.30 -19.06
C VAL A 189 10.08 11.03 -17.65
N ALA A 190 10.78 12.02 -17.07
CA ALA A 190 11.29 11.96 -15.70
C ALA A 190 10.15 11.95 -14.66
N GLY A 191 9.14 12.81 -14.83
CA GLY A 191 7.95 12.84 -13.96
C GLY A 191 7.20 11.52 -13.96
N PHE A 192 6.96 10.94 -15.14
CA PHE A 192 6.35 9.63 -15.29
C PHE A 192 7.18 8.52 -14.62
N SER A 193 8.51 8.55 -14.77
CA SER A 193 9.40 7.55 -14.14
C SER A 193 9.40 7.63 -12.61
N ASN A 194 9.38 8.84 -12.04
CA ASN A 194 9.34 9.05 -10.59
C ASN A 194 8.00 8.60 -9.98
N GLU A 195 6.87 8.92 -10.63
CA GLU A 195 5.55 8.47 -10.20
C GLU A 195 5.46 6.94 -10.20
N LEU A 196 6.06 6.29 -11.22
CA LEU A 196 6.13 4.84 -11.32
C LEU A 196 6.98 4.20 -10.21
N GLU A 197 8.12 4.80 -9.86
CA GLU A 197 8.95 4.29 -8.78
C GLU A 197 8.23 4.39 -7.43
N SER A 198 7.49 5.48 -7.19
CA SER A 198 6.62 5.64 -6.03
C SER A 198 5.55 4.56 -5.97
N LEU A 199 4.77 4.38 -7.05
CA LEU A 199 3.70 3.38 -7.12
C LEU A 199 4.23 1.94 -6.94
N ARG A 200 5.41 1.63 -7.50
CA ARG A 200 6.04 0.32 -7.32
C ARG A 200 6.51 0.11 -5.89
N THR A 201 7.06 1.15 -5.26
CA THR A 201 7.48 1.11 -3.86
C THR A 201 6.28 0.88 -2.94
N GLU A 202 5.19 1.63 -3.14
CA GLU A 202 3.93 1.45 -2.42
C GLU A 202 3.34 0.04 -2.61
N TRP A 203 3.35 -0.47 -3.85
CA TRP A 203 2.85 -1.81 -4.15
C TRP A 203 3.70 -2.91 -3.49
N ASN A 204 5.02 -2.79 -3.55
CA ASN A 204 5.92 -3.71 -2.85
C ASN A 204 5.72 -3.65 -1.33
N GLN A 205 5.52 -2.46 -0.77
CA GLN A 205 5.21 -2.30 0.65
C GLN A 205 3.89 -2.98 0.99
N THR A 206 2.84 -2.80 0.19
CA THR A 206 1.53 -3.45 0.37
C THR A 206 1.65 -4.98 0.38
N LYS A 207 2.47 -5.55 -0.50
CA LYS A 207 2.76 -6.99 -0.50
C LYS A 207 3.46 -7.45 0.77
N GLN A 208 4.46 -6.70 1.22
CA GLN A 208 5.14 -6.99 2.48
C GLN A 208 4.18 -6.91 3.66
N ASP A 209 3.32 -5.90 3.70
CA ASP A 209 2.29 -5.73 4.72
C ASP A 209 1.32 -6.93 4.74
N ILE A 210 0.87 -7.42 3.58
CA ILE A 210 0.02 -8.63 3.51
C ILE A 210 0.76 -9.86 4.07
N LEU A 211 2.05 -10.03 3.74
CA LEU A 211 2.85 -11.15 4.24
C LEU A 211 3.07 -11.08 5.75
N LEU A 212 3.33 -9.88 6.27
CA LEU A 212 3.46 -9.57 7.69
C LEU A 212 2.16 -9.89 8.44
N ALA A 213 1.01 -9.43 7.94
CA ALA A 213 -0.31 -9.72 8.52
C ALA A 213 -0.64 -11.22 8.52
N GLN A 214 -0.07 -12.00 7.61
CA GLN A 214 -0.25 -13.45 7.53
C GLN A 214 0.78 -14.26 8.34
N GLY A 215 1.72 -13.60 9.02
CA GLY A 215 2.80 -14.28 9.74
C GLY A 215 3.79 -15.01 8.82
N LYS A 216 3.84 -14.65 7.53
CA LYS A 216 4.69 -15.31 6.51
C LYS A 216 5.98 -14.54 6.20
N SER A 217 6.18 -13.38 6.82
CA SER A 217 7.35 -12.54 6.55
C SER A 217 8.60 -13.13 7.22
N LEU A 218 9.72 -13.14 6.48
CA LEU A 218 11.04 -13.39 7.03
C LEU A 218 11.48 -12.12 7.75
N ALA A 219 12.01 -12.27 8.97
CA ALA A 219 12.30 -11.21 9.93
C ALA A 219 12.65 -9.83 9.32
N GLY A 220 12.08 -8.77 9.89
CA GLY A 220 12.19 -7.41 9.34
C GLY A 220 11.71 -6.33 10.29
N ARG A 221 11.75 -5.08 9.79
CA ARG A 221 11.31 -3.89 10.52
C ARG A 221 10.24 -3.19 9.70
N HIS A 222 9.10 -2.92 10.32
CA HIS A 222 8.06 -2.05 9.76
C HIS A 222 8.01 -0.75 10.55
N VAL A 223 7.88 0.39 9.86
CA VAL A 223 7.87 1.70 10.51
C VAL A 223 6.72 2.53 9.96
N TRP A 224 5.84 2.95 10.86
CA TRP A 224 4.96 4.08 10.59
C TRP A 224 5.62 5.34 11.13
N THR A 225 5.74 6.37 10.30
CA THR A 225 6.43 7.62 10.67
C THR A 225 5.49 8.81 10.54
N SER A 226 5.82 9.88 11.26
CA SER A 226 5.14 11.18 11.15
C SER A 226 3.62 11.14 11.42
N LEU A 227 3.19 10.26 12.33
CA LEU A 227 1.78 10.13 12.69
C LEU A 227 1.37 11.21 13.67
N ASN A 228 0.15 11.74 13.52
CA ASN A 228 -0.49 12.43 14.64
C ASN A 228 -1.04 11.42 15.67
N MET A 229 -1.50 11.89 16.82
CA MET A 229 -1.98 11.01 17.89
C MET A 229 -3.17 10.14 17.48
N ALA A 230 -4.10 10.69 16.69
CA ALA A 230 -5.26 9.94 16.20
C ALA A 230 -4.84 8.81 15.24
N GLU A 231 -3.90 9.09 14.34
CA GLU A 231 -3.34 8.11 13.41
C GLU A 231 -2.48 7.05 14.11
N ALA A 232 -1.82 7.42 15.21
CA ALA A 232 -1.06 6.51 16.05
C ALA A 232 -2.00 5.54 16.79
N ARG A 233 -3.09 6.07 17.39
CA ARG A 233 -4.15 5.26 18.02
C ARG A 233 -4.82 4.34 17.00
N ALA A 234 -5.09 4.82 15.79
CA ALA A 234 -5.68 4.03 14.72
C ALA A 234 -4.83 2.81 14.29
N ARG A 235 -3.55 2.73 14.69
CA ARG A 235 -2.71 1.53 14.42
C ARG A 235 -3.18 0.29 15.16
N GLN A 236 -4.02 0.40 16.20
CA GLN A 236 -4.67 -0.77 16.81
C GLN A 236 -5.53 -1.57 15.82
N PHE A 237 -6.10 -0.87 14.83
CA PHE A 237 -6.91 -1.47 13.76
C PHE A 237 -6.07 -2.02 12.60
N SER A 238 -4.75 -1.81 12.62
CA SER A 238 -3.87 -2.33 11.56
C SER A 238 -3.74 -3.84 11.68
N PRO A 239 -3.95 -4.61 10.60
CA PRO A 239 -3.78 -6.06 10.62
C PRO A 239 -2.33 -6.49 10.91
N LEU A 240 -1.36 -5.59 10.81
CA LEU A 240 0.07 -5.82 11.05
C LEU A 240 0.43 -5.92 12.53
N LEU A 241 -0.34 -5.24 13.40
CA LEU A 241 0.01 -5.10 14.81
C LEU A 241 -0.53 -6.27 15.62
N PRO A 242 0.25 -7.13 16.28
CA PRO A 242 -0.29 -8.23 17.10
C PRO A 242 -1.24 -7.72 18.19
N ILE A 243 -2.29 -8.50 18.51
CA ILE A 243 -3.25 -8.15 19.57
C ILE A 243 -2.53 -7.95 20.91
N SER A 244 -1.54 -8.79 21.21
CA SER A 244 -0.70 -8.71 22.42
C SER A 244 0.06 -7.38 22.56
N CYS A 245 0.26 -6.65 21.45
CA CYS A 245 0.97 -5.38 21.44
C CYS A 245 0.05 -4.16 21.64
N ILE A 246 -1.28 -4.33 21.63
CA ILE A 246 -2.23 -3.20 21.68
C ILE A 246 -2.17 -2.49 23.03
N GLU A 247 -2.14 -3.22 24.15
CA GLU A 247 -2.03 -2.60 25.48
C GLU A 247 -0.70 -1.86 25.66
N LYS A 248 0.38 -2.39 25.09
CA LYS A 248 1.67 -1.71 25.05
C LYS A 248 1.60 -0.44 24.20
N LEU A 249 0.91 -0.48 23.05
CA LEU A 249 0.70 0.70 22.21
C LEU A 249 -0.08 1.78 22.99
N LYS A 250 -1.20 1.42 23.62
CA LYS A 250 -2.04 2.35 24.40
C LYS A 250 -1.25 3.00 25.53
N SER A 251 -0.57 2.20 26.35
CA SER A 251 0.22 2.68 27.49
C SER A 251 1.40 3.56 27.09
N GLU A 252 2.09 3.26 25.99
CA GLU A 252 3.17 4.11 25.49
C GLU A 252 2.65 5.41 24.87
N LEU A 253 1.55 5.36 24.11
CA LEU A 253 0.96 6.58 23.51
C LEU A 253 0.47 7.58 24.56
N ALA A 254 -0.04 7.10 25.70
CA ALA A 254 -0.42 7.96 26.83
C ALA A 254 0.74 8.82 27.34
N LYS A 255 1.98 8.32 27.28
CA LYS A 255 3.18 9.07 27.70
C LYS A 255 3.53 10.23 26.76
N TYR A 256 2.98 10.23 25.55
CA TYR A 256 3.27 11.21 24.51
C TYR A 256 2.02 12.00 24.08
N GLU A 257 0.98 12.05 24.92
CA GLU A 257 -0.17 12.93 24.69
C GLU A 257 0.28 14.39 24.49
N GLY A 258 -0.22 15.02 23.42
CA GLY A 258 0.20 16.36 23.00
C GLY A 258 1.47 16.43 22.14
N SER A 259 2.11 15.30 21.82
CA SER A 259 3.25 15.25 20.89
C SER A 259 2.82 15.04 19.44
N ASP A 260 3.46 15.75 18.52
CA ASP A 260 3.28 15.57 17.07
C ASP A 260 4.41 14.76 16.44
N GLY A 261 4.10 14.03 15.36
CA GLY A 261 5.08 13.29 14.56
C GLY A 261 5.54 11.99 15.22
N ILE A 262 4.60 11.21 15.75
CA ILE A 262 4.86 9.92 16.39
C ILE A 262 5.35 8.92 15.35
N SER A 263 6.39 8.18 15.68
CA SER A 263 6.85 7.05 14.89
C SER A 263 6.69 5.76 15.69
N ILE A 264 6.04 4.77 15.08
CA ILE A 264 5.81 3.45 15.66
C ILE A 264 6.61 2.45 14.83
N THR A 265 7.54 1.75 15.48
CA THR A 265 8.33 0.70 14.83
C THR A 265 7.90 -0.67 15.35
N LEU A 266 7.56 -1.56 14.42
CA LEU A 266 7.37 -2.99 14.67
C LEU A 266 8.62 -3.75 14.21
N TYR A 267 9.13 -4.62 15.07
CA TYR A 267 10.10 -5.62 14.66
C TYR A 267 9.40 -6.98 14.57
N VAL A 268 9.64 -7.64 13.46
CA VAL A 268 9.15 -8.98 13.18
C VAL A 268 10.35 -9.90 13.29
N ASN A 269 10.37 -10.74 14.32
CA ASN A 269 11.29 -11.87 14.41
C ASN A 269 10.63 -13.12 13.80
N GLN A 270 11.43 -14.13 13.43
CA GLN A 270 10.92 -15.38 12.85
C GLN A 270 9.96 -16.17 13.77
N LYS A 271 9.87 -15.80 15.06
CA LYS A 271 9.05 -16.46 16.07
C LYS A 271 7.95 -15.56 16.67
N ASP A 272 8.16 -14.24 16.72
CA ASP A 272 7.27 -13.27 17.38
C ASP A 272 7.34 -11.89 16.70
N ILE A 273 6.27 -11.10 16.78
CA ILE A 273 6.22 -9.70 16.38
C ILE A 273 6.11 -8.83 17.64
N GLU A 274 6.98 -7.84 17.80
CA GLU A 274 7.02 -6.96 18.97
C GLU A 274 7.08 -5.48 18.58
N ILE A 275 6.39 -4.62 19.34
CA ILE A 275 6.69 -3.18 19.33
C ILE A 275 7.98 -2.97 20.14
N THR A 276 9.03 -2.50 19.47
CA THR A 276 10.32 -2.22 20.15
C THR A 276 10.53 -0.75 20.43
N SER A 277 9.88 0.17 19.71
CA SER A 277 10.00 1.60 19.99
C SER A 277 8.81 2.42 19.49
N ILE A 278 8.31 3.28 20.36
CA ILE A 278 7.42 4.40 20.03
C ILE A 278 8.17 5.66 20.46
N MET A 279 8.44 6.55 19.52
CA MET A 279 9.21 7.77 19.77
C MET A 279 8.58 8.98 19.09
N PRO A 280 8.52 10.15 19.75
CA PRO A 280 8.18 11.40 19.09
C PRO A 280 9.30 11.78 18.11
N ARG A 281 8.96 12.40 16.97
CA ARG A 281 9.97 13.03 16.11
C ARG A 281 10.68 14.10 16.95
N ARG A 282 12.00 13.99 17.13
CA ARG A 282 12.76 15.14 17.64
C ARG A 282 12.55 16.29 16.65
N SER A 283 12.02 17.42 17.12
CA SER A 283 11.95 18.63 16.30
C SER A 283 13.37 18.92 15.78
N GLY A 284 13.53 18.96 14.45
CA GLY A 284 14.83 19.13 13.80
C GLY A 284 15.50 17.85 13.26
N ALA A 285 14.93 16.66 13.42
CA ALA A 285 15.41 15.47 12.70
C ALA A 285 14.93 15.52 11.23
N ILE A 286 15.54 16.41 10.44
CA ILE A 286 15.67 16.21 9.00
C ILE A 286 16.35 14.84 8.85
N GLN A 287 15.70 13.93 8.14
CA GLN A 287 16.38 12.73 7.64
C GLN A 287 17.44 13.24 6.65
N ILE A 288 18.63 13.55 7.16
CA ILE A 288 19.80 13.63 6.31
C ILE A 288 20.05 12.19 5.92
N THR A 289 19.61 11.82 4.73
CA THR A 289 20.17 10.71 3.99
C THR A 289 21.65 11.04 3.84
N GLN A 290 22.48 10.63 4.80
CA GLN A 290 23.91 10.57 4.57
C GLN A 290 24.08 9.56 3.44
N LEU A 291 24.15 10.06 2.21
CA LEU A 291 24.89 9.43 1.14
C LEU A 291 26.25 9.15 1.74
N LYS A 292 26.48 7.91 2.20
CA LYS A 292 27.83 7.42 2.40
C LYS A 292 28.52 7.67 1.08
N GLU A 293 29.47 8.60 1.09
CA GLU A 293 30.38 8.80 -0.02
C GLU A 293 30.89 7.42 -0.42
N MET A 294 30.53 7.00 -1.63
CA MET A 294 31.22 5.91 -2.28
C MET A 294 32.69 6.31 -2.35
N PRO A 295 33.63 5.50 -1.84
CA PRO A 295 35.05 5.80 -1.98
C PRO A 295 35.41 5.69 -3.45
N GLY A 296 35.49 6.82 -4.16
CA GLY A 296 35.87 6.79 -5.57
C GLY A 296 35.67 8.05 -6.42
N ALA A 297 34.88 9.04 -6.00
CA ALA A 297 34.66 10.22 -6.83
C ALA A 297 35.64 11.37 -6.47
N LYS A 298 36.80 11.40 -7.13
CA LYS A 298 37.66 12.59 -7.14
C LYS A 298 36.96 13.70 -7.93
N PHE A 299 36.29 14.61 -7.24
CA PHE A 299 35.85 15.88 -7.85
C PHE A 299 37.04 16.85 -7.90
N THR A 300 37.53 17.11 -9.11
CA THR A 300 38.49 18.17 -9.39
C THR A 300 37.82 19.53 -9.14
N ARG A 301 38.35 20.29 -8.18
CA ARG A 301 37.99 21.70 -7.97
C ARG A 301 38.38 22.51 -9.21
N ALA A 302 37.40 22.96 -9.98
CA ALA A 302 37.59 24.06 -10.92
C ALA A 302 37.87 25.34 -10.10
N LYS A 303 39.03 25.95 -10.31
CA LYS A 303 39.39 27.25 -9.74
C LYS A 303 38.45 28.31 -10.31
N ALA A 304 37.77 29.06 -9.44
CA ALA A 304 37.15 30.32 -9.81
C ALA A 304 38.26 31.29 -10.24
N GLY A 305 38.18 31.75 -11.49
CA GLY A 305 38.99 32.86 -12.01
C GLY A 305 38.54 34.18 -11.40
N LYS A 306 39.51 35.06 -11.18
CA LYS A 306 39.36 36.44 -10.72
C LYS A 306 38.55 37.29 -11.69
#